data_AF-H0EEG6-F1
#
_entry.id   AF-H0EEG6-F1
#
_cell.length_a   1.000
_cell.length_b   1.000
_cell.length_c   1.000
_cell.angle_alpha   90.00
_cell.angle_beta   90.00
_cell.angle_gamma   90.00
#
_symmetry.space_group_name_H-M   'P 1'
#
loop_
_entity.id
_entity.type
_entity.pdbx_description
1 polymer ?
#
loop_
_entity_poly.entity_id
_entity_poly.type
_entity_poly.pdbx_seq_one_letter_code
_entity_poly.pdbx_strand_id
1 'polypeptide(L)'
;MGKPITEWPPKESIDDQHPFDLTIYQNFPMGENISELEGKTVEVSESPLDAVNFTLWDDKPPINDPNLELFHTTSRPIPPYFWGGKFSSSKETTVFPTHDGYEEARELIGDGGTENLKKLTGKAIQYLLDTFGAMDQPEAIASKHVARLSLSHDLQRWREEQHAQGRVLPSKGHGLKPVSEEVCKLWGTENWPAALTTHGAMFGCANMNLFIGAYDSKALVSNYLNDLAFYYEHGYHTVFPDFEKLLKNSLTDAHAIQTPGGLERRISAEIGIKYIKAKVELEEKYKTKVGNRSAIMSRETAQIVSLCESSLLGVAGEAAARGYDPAGIMADMVFSCPATDVVDVGCDLHNCEIMNSFLNTADFTDTGIVTEEKLRRIYDAYSFTGARIFVDRWAEPSARMNAQLYKWHILNDRHRFYRLAVLGYSKRRKTPPDQREADFDEAFDERLHTTGFSRPLKSACDGGDPCDAVKRLAEKSELWKPGDKHAVYGQGE
;
A
#
# COMPACT_ATOMS: atom_id res chain seq x y z
N MET A 1 -49.91 -25.74 -48.83
CA MET A 1 -49.78 -25.69 -47.35
C MET A 1 -48.69 -24.68 -47.05
N GLY A 2 -48.85 -23.54 -46.37
CA GLY A 2 -49.95 -22.78 -45.78
C GLY A 2 -49.40 -21.35 -45.59
N LYS A 3 -50.29 -20.35 -45.59
CA LYS A 3 -50.03 -18.91 -45.81
C LYS A 3 -49.14 -18.18 -44.76
N PRO A 4 -48.55 -17.02 -45.14
CA PRO A 4 -47.81 -16.06 -44.29
C PRO A 4 -48.75 -15.01 -43.64
N ILE A 5 -48.27 -14.25 -42.63
CA ILE A 5 -48.72 -12.93 -42.08
C ILE A 5 -48.06 -12.75 -40.69
N THR A 6 -47.07 -11.85 -40.51
CA THR A 6 -47.14 -10.50 -39.89
C THR A 6 -47.95 -10.41 -38.60
N GLU A 7 -47.29 -10.11 -37.47
CA GLU A 7 -47.75 -9.20 -36.41
C GLU A 7 -46.73 -9.17 -35.24
N TRP A 8 -46.30 -7.96 -34.85
CA TRP A 8 -45.84 -7.66 -33.48
C TRP A 8 -47.10 -7.33 -32.66
N PRO A 9 -47.26 -7.82 -31.42
CA PRO A 9 -47.12 -6.96 -30.22
C PRO A 9 -46.83 -7.76 -28.89
N PRO A 10 -46.84 -7.16 -27.67
CA PRO A 10 -46.66 -5.75 -27.28
C PRO A 10 -45.44 -5.51 -26.36
N LYS A 11 -45.12 -4.22 -26.16
CA LYS A 11 -44.36 -3.73 -25.00
C LYS A 11 -45.15 -4.03 -23.73
N GLU A 12 -44.59 -4.83 -22.83
CA GLU A 12 -44.96 -4.85 -21.41
C GLU A 12 -43.70 -4.63 -20.56
N SER A 13 -43.93 -3.89 -19.48
CA SER A 13 -43.03 -3.29 -18.51
C SER A 13 -41.84 -4.15 -18.06
N ILE A 14 -40.63 -3.60 -18.20
CA ILE A 14 -39.50 -3.96 -17.35
C ILE A 14 -39.74 -3.21 -16.03
N ASP A 15 -40.29 -3.92 -15.05
CA ASP A 15 -40.43 -3.44 -13.67
C ASP A 15 -39.77 -4.48 -12.74
N ASP A 16 -38.77 -4.01 -11.99
CA ASP A 16 -38.36 -4.44 -10.66
C ASP A 16 -38.20 -5.94 -10.31
N GLN A 17 -37.39 -6.70 -11.04
CA GLN A 17 -36.93 -8.02 -10.55
C GLN A 17 -35.45 -8.32 -10.85
N HIS A 18 -34.55 -7.68 -10.10
CA HIS A 18 -33.34 -8.33 -9.61
C HIS A 18 -33.12 -7.88 -8.15
N PRO A 19 -33.83 -8.45 -7.17
CA PRO A 19 -33.34 -8.39 -5.81
C PRO A 19 -32.01 -9.17 -5.78
N PHE A 20 -30.95 -8.49 -5.35
CA PHE A 20 -29.66 -9.11 -5.06
C PHE A 20 -29.88 -10.35 -4.20
N ASP A 21 -29.36 -11.48 -4.67
CA ASP A 21 -29.34 -12.72 -3.89
C ASP A 21 -28.35 -12.57 -2.73
N LEU A 22 -28.89 -12.29 -1.54
CA LEU A 22 -28.18 -12.09 -0.28
C LEU A 22 -27.59 -13.39 0.30
N THR A 23 -27.68 -14.52 -0.41
CA THR A 23 -27.23 -15.82 0.11
C THR A 23 -25.72 -16.09 0.02
N ILE A 24 -24.95 -15.25 -0.69
CA ILE A 24 -23.47 -15.41 -0.79
C ILE A 24 -22.74 -15.02 0.51
N TYR A 25 -23.43 -14.37 1.45
CA TYR A 25 -22.94 -14.13 2.83
C TYR A 25 -23.68 -14.95 3.91
N GLN A 26 -24.54 -15.90 3.54
CA GLN A 26 -25.35 -16.68 4.49
C GLN A 26 -25.15 -18.20 4.45
N ASN A 27 -24.32 -18.73 3.55
CA ASN A 27 -23.98 -20.17 3.55
C ASN A 27 -22.56 -20.43 4.06
N PHE A 28 -22.31 -20.06 5.32
CA PHE A 28 -21.42 -20.86 6.15
C PHE A 28 -22.24 -22.03 6.69
N PRO A 29 -21.80 -23.29 6.58
CA PRO A 29 -22.43 -24.37 7.33
C PRO A 29 -22.27 -24.07 8.82
N MET A 30 -23.37 -23.67 9.45
CA MET A 30 -23.54 -23.73 10.89
C MET A 30 -23.33 -25.17 11.35
N GLY A 31 -22.30 -25.38 12.17
CA GLY A 31 -22.20 -26.47 13.13
C GLY A 31 -21.95 -27.86 12.56
N GLU A 32 -20.67 -28.24 12.48
CA GLU A 32 -20.28 -29.53 13.05
C GLU A 32 -19.68 -29.27 14.44
N ASN A 33 -20.13 -30.07 15.41
CA ASN A 33 -20.05 -29.82 16.85
C ASN A 33 -18.64 -29.50 17.36
N ILE A 34 -18.46 -28.25 17.82
CA ILE A 34 -17.42 -27.87 18.78
C ILE A 34 -17.85 -28.37 20.17
N SER A 35 -17.91 -29.69 20.35
CA SER A 35 -18.10 -30.33 21.67
C SER A 35 -17.10 -31.45 21.93
N GLU A 36 -16.07 -31.61 21.09
CA GLU A 36 -14.98 -32.60 21.29
C GLU A 36 -13.62 -31.97 21.61
N LEU A 37 -13.54 -30.65 21.81
CA LEU A 37 -12.35 -29.97 22.33
C LEU A 37 -12.47 -29.55 23.81
N GLU A 38 -13.62 -29.81 24.45
CA GLU A 38 -13.80 -29.64 25.90
C GLU A 38 -13.22 -30.84 26.65
N GLY A 39 -11.90 -30.83 26.86
CA GLY A 39 -11.26 -31.88 27.65
C GLY A 39 -9.75 -31.85 27.77
N LYS A 40 -9.07 -30.81 27.24
CA LYS A 40 -7.65 -30.60 27.52
C LYS A 40 -7.44 -29.20 28.06
N THR A 41 -7.36 -29.11 29.37
CA THR A 41 -6.66 -28.03 30.06
C THR A 41 -5.22 -28.02 29.56
N VAL A 42 -4.94 -27.19 28.56
CA VAL A 42 -3.57 -26.78 28.23
C VAL A 42 -3.27 -25.62 29.16
N GLU A 43 -2.34 -25.82 30.09
CA GLU A 43 -1.77 -24.74 30.89
C GLU A 43 -1.17 -23.69 29.94
N VAL A 44 -1.83 -22.54 29.81
CA VAL A 44 -1.29 -21.40 29.07
C VAL A 44 -0.39 -20.62 30.03
N SER A 45 0.92 -20.89 29.98
CA SER A 45 1.91 -20.10 30.75
C SER A 45 2.98 -19.40 29.90
N GLU A 46 2.95 -19.52 28.58
CA GLU A 46 3.95 -18.88 27.70
C GLU A 46 3.34 -17.75 26.88
N SER A 47 4.07 -16.65 26.72
CA SER A 47 3.68 -15.58 25.81
C SER A 47 3.56 -16.16 24.39
N PRO A 48 2.58 -15.77 23.57
CA PRO A 48 2.53 -16.15 22.16
C PRO A 48 3.80 -15.80 21.37
N LEU A 49 4.64 -14.88 21.89
CA LEU A 49 5.97 -14.59 21.34
C LEU A 49 7.00 -15.65 21.70
N ASP A 50 6.87 -16.30 22.86
CA ASP A 50 7.80 -17.32 23.36
C ASP A 50 7.57 -18.66 22.65
N ALA A 51 6.34 -18.92 22.18
CA ALA A 51 5.99 -20.08 21.37
C ALA A 51 6.58 -20.05 19.94
N VAL A 52 7.14 -18.91 19.53
CA VAL A 52 7.70 -18.74 18.21
C VAL A 52 9.22 -18.87 18.25
N ASN A 53 9.72 -20.00 17.73
CA ASN A 53 11.15 -20.27 17.65
C ASN A 53 11.70 -19.70 16.33
N PHE A 54 12.47 -18.60 16.40
CA PHE A 54 12.88 -17.81 15.24
C PHE A 54 14.27 -18.18 14.71
N THR A 55 14.42 -19.34 14.07
CA THR A 55 15.71 -19.82 13.55
C THR A 55 15.83 -19.60 12.04
N LEU A 56 15.86 -18.35 11.57
CA LEU A 56 15.99 -18.06 10.14
C LEU A 56 17.42 -17.70 9.72
N TRP A 57 18.26 -17.19 10.64
CA TRP A 57 19.54 -16.56 10.28
C TRP A 57 20.71 -16.75 11.26
N ASP A 58 20.50 -17.32 12.45
CA ASP A 58 21.56 -17.36 13.48
C ASP A 58 22.76 -18.25 13.10
N ASP A 59 22.59 -19.18 12.15
CA ASP A 59 23.62 -20.15 11.75
C ASP A 59 24.24 -19.93 10.35
N LYS A 60 23.84 -18.89 9.61
CA LYS A 60 24.39 -18.64 8.26
C LYS A 60 25.50 -17.58 8.31
N PRO A 61 26.70 -17.87 7.76
CA PRO A 61 27.75 -16.87 7.68
C PRO A 61 27.27 -15.67 6.85
N PRO A 62 27.71 -14.44 7.17
CA PRO A 62 27.35 -13.26 6.41
C PRO A 62 27.70 -13.49 4.94
N ILE A 63 26.75 -13.19 4.04
CA ILE A 63 26.99 -13.25 2.60
C ILE A 63 28.04 -12.18 2.29
N ASN A 64 29.26 -12.63 1.96
CA ASN A 64 30.29 -11.79 1.34
C ASN A 64 29.88 -11.58 -0.13
N ASP A 65 28.92 -10.68 -0.37
CA ASP A 65 28.56 -10.25 -1.71
C ASP A 65 29.44 -9.05 -2.11
N PRO A 66 30.38 -9.19 -3.06
CA PRO A 66 31.16 -8.07 -3.57
C PRO A 66 30.28 -6.99 -4.24
N ASN A 67 29.02 -7.28 -4.58
CA ASN A 67 28.07 -6.28 -5.08
C ASN A 67 27.49 -5.36 -3.99
N LEU A 68 27.76 -5.60 -2.70
CA LEU A 68 27.41 -4.63 -1.64
C LEU A 68 28.20 -3.31 -1.78
N GLU A 69 29.34 -3.31 -2.46
CA GLU A 69 30.13 -2.10 -2.70
C GLU A 69 29.53 -1.18 -3.80
N LEU A 70 28.71 -1.71 -4.72
CA LEU A 70 28.05 -0.95 -5.82
C LEU A 70 27.13 0.17 -5.33
N PHE A 71 26.76 0.09 -4.06
CA PHE A 71 25.67 0.81 -3.44
C PHE A 71 26.11 2.03 -2.61
N HIS A 72 27.38 2.41 -2.72
CA HIS A 72 27.96 3.61 -2.10
C HIS A 72 27.84 4.89 -2.95
N THR A 73 27.13 4.84 -4.08
CA THR A 73 27.22 5.87 -5.14
C THR A 73 26.17 6.98 -5.06
N THR A 74 25.22 6.91 -4.11
CA THR A 74 24.30 8.01 -3.79
C THR A 74 24.65 8.70 -2.48
N SER A 75 25.86 9.25 -2.34
CA SER A 75 26.33 10.04 -1.18
C SER A 75 26.22 9.41 0.23
N ARG A 76 25.63 8.21 0.40
CA ARG A 76 25.64 7.37 1.62
C ARG A 76 25.55 5.88 1.29
N PRO A 77 26.17 5.01 2.11
CA PRO A 77 25.97 3.56 2.02
C PRO A 77 24.50 3.20 2.25
N ILE A 78 23.96 2.22 1.54
CA ILE A 78 22.77 1.50 2.06
C ILE A 78 23.16 0.93 3.41
N PRO A 79 22.32 1.05 4.45
CA PRO A 79 22.51 0.23 5.62
C PRO A 79 22.54 -1.27 5.22
N PRO A 80 23.41 -2.09 5.83
CA PRO A 80 23.28 -3.53 5.66
C PRO A 80 21.88 -3.97 6.12
N TYR A 81 21.42 -5.10 5.58
CA TYR A 81 20.10 -5.65 5.86
C TYR A 81 19.78 -5.70 7.37
N PHE A 82 20.71 -6.25 8.16
CA PHE A 82 20.72 -6.10 9.61
C PHE A 82 21.70 -5.00 10.02
N TRP A 83 21.15 -3.85 10.41
CA TRP A 83 21.95 -2.64 10.57
C TRP A 83 22.51 -2.43 11.98
N GLY A 84 22.04 -3.17 12.99
CA GLY A 84 22.45 -2.99 14.38
C GLY A 84 23.94 -3.19 14.66
N GLY A 85 24.58 -4.14 13.97
CA GLY A 85 26.01 -4.41 14.14
C GLY A 85 26.96 -3.36 13.55
N LYS A 86 26.48 -2.47 12.67
CA LYS A 86 27.26 -1.36 12.09
C LYS A 86 26.78 0.03 12.52
N PHE A 87 25.61 0.12 13.17
CA PHE A 87 25.07 1.38 13.69
C PHE A 87 25.70 1.78 15.05
N SER A 88 26.54 0.93 15.64
CA SER A 88 27.21 1.23 16.90
C SER A 88 28.46 2.10 16.68
N SER A 89 28.34 3.40 16.92
CA SER A 89 29.19 4.17 17.85
C SER A 89 29.24 5.68 17.58
N SER A 90 28.74 6.17 16.44
CA SER A 90 28.74 7.61 16.16
C SER A 90 27.38 8.10 15.69
N LYS A 91 26.55 8.50 16.65
CA LYS A 91 25.42 9.44 16.40
C LYS A 91 25.88 10.69 15.63
N GLU A 92 27.17 11.01 15.65
CA GLU A 92 27.78 12.17 15.00
C GLU A 92 28.04 12.02 13.49
N THR A 93 27.91 10.82 12.88
CA THR A 93 28.33 10.62 11.47
C THR A 93 27.22 10.24 10.48
N THR A 94 26.01 9.91 10.92
CA THR A 94 24.89 9.53 10.03
C THR A 94 23.88 10.66 9.89
N VAL A 95 24.26 11.71 9.14
CA VAL A 95 23.38 12.86 8.85
C VAL A 95 22.52 12.54 7.62
N PHE A 96 21.44 11.76 7.64
CA PHE A 96 20.68 11.44 6.40
C PHE A 96 20.27 12.69 5.59
N PRO A 97 20.16 12.60 4.25
CA PRO A 97 20.09 13.79 3.42
C PRO A 97 18.68 14.34 3.54
N THR A 98 18.58 15.65 3.76
CA THR A 98 17.32 16.36 3.52
C THR A 98 17.18 16.54 2.02
N HIS A 99 16.05 16.13 1.48
CA HIS A 99 15.78 16.23 0.06
C HIS A 99 15.22 17.61 -0.26
N ASP A 100 15.69 18.23 -1.35
CA ASP A 100 15.05 19.45 -1.86
C ASP A 100 13.59 19.16 -2.22
N GLY A 101 12.72 20.16 -2.00
CA GLY A 101 11.30 20.09 -2.28
C GLY A 101 10.46 19.54 -1.11
N TYR A 102 9.26 19.05 -1.43
CA TYR A 102 8.26 18.57 -0.47
C TYR A 102 7.81 19.65 0.55
N GLU A 103 7.70 20.91 0.12
CA GLU A 103 7.51 22.04 1.03
C GLU A 103 6.23 21.92 1.87
N GLU A 104 5.07 21.61 1.25
CA GLU A 104 3.82 21.42 2.01
C GLU A 104 3.91 20.22 2.96
N ALA A 105 4.50 19.10 2.53
CA ALA A 105 4.68 17.93 3.40
C ALA A 105 5.59 18.25 4.59
N ARG A 106 6.64 19.04 4.37
CA ARG A 106 7.60 19.50 5.39
C ARG A 106 6.92 20.36 6.45
N GLU A 107 6.05 21.28 6.04
CA GLU A 107 5.25 22.09 6.96
C GLU A 107 4.27 21.24 7.78
N LEU A 108 3.65 20.22 7.16
CA LEU A 108 2.65 19.38 7.81
C LEU A 108 3.24 18.42 8.83
N ILE A 109 4.29 17.68 8.46
CA ILE A 109 4.88 16.63 9.31
C ILE A 109 5.91 17.18 10.29
N GLY A 110 6.49 18.35 10.02
CA GLY A 110 7.53 18.95 10.83
C GLY A 110 8.75 18.03 10.97
N ASP A 111 9.07 17.67 12.20
CA ASP A 111 10.18 16.77 12.54
C ASP A 111 9.85 15.28 12.41
N GLY A 112 8.62 14.91 12.05
CA GLY A 112 8.18 13.51 12.04
C GLY A 112 7.97 12.88 13.42
N GLY A 113 8.00 13.70 14.48
CA GLY A 113 7.79 13.26 15.84
C GLY A 113 6.38 12.71 16.09
N THR A 114 6.27 11.85 17.10
CA THR A 114 5.03 11.14 17.45
C THR A 114 3.88 12.10 17.83
N GLU A 115 4.16 13.27 18.41
CA GLU A 115 3.14 14.28 18.70
C GLU A 115 2.58 14.92 17.43
N ASN A 116 3.43 15.16 16.42
CA ASN A 116 2.97 15.64 15.11
C ASN A 116 2.12 14.56 14.42
N LEU A 117 2.56 13.30 14.42
CA LEU A 117 1.77 12.19 13.89
C LEU A 117 0.41 12.09 14.59
N LYS A 118 0.37 12.17 15.92
CA LYS A 118 -0.88 12.12 16.70
C LYS A 118 -1.84 13.27 16.33
N LYS A 119 -1.31 14.49 16.14
CA LYS A 119 -2.09 15.66 15.70
C LYS A 119 -2.67 15.44 14.30
N LEU A 120 -1.85 14.97 13.35
CA LEU A 120 -2.26 14.70 11.98
C LEU A 120 -3.31 13.57 11.92
N THR A 121 -3.10 12.48 12.66
CA THR A 121 -4.07 11.40 12.79
C THR A 121 -5.38 11.88 13.41
N GLY A 122 -5.35 12.76 14.41
CA GLY A 122 -6.56 13.37 14.96
C GLY A 122 -7.35 14.17 13.91
N LYS A 123 -6.66 14.96 13.08
CA LYS A 123 -7.28 15.65 11.93
C LYS A 123 -7.88 14.67 10.93
N ALA A 124 -7.16 13.60 10.59
CA ALA A 124 -7.62 12.59 9.64
C ALA A 124 -8.88 11.84 10.14
N ILE A 125 -8.91 11.46 11.43
CA ILE A 125 -10.10 10.84 12.06
C ILE A 125 -11.28 11.81 12.06
N GLN A 126 -11.07 13.09 12.37
CA GLN A 126 -12.16 14.07 12.32
C GLN A 126 -12.73 14.20 10.90
N TYR A 127 -11.85 14.27 9.89
CA TYR A 127 -12.28 14.33 8.50
C TYR A 127 -13.05 13.08 8.07
N LEU A 128 -12.62 11.90 8.51
CA LEU A 128 -13.34 10.63 8.34
C LEU A 128 -14.77 10.72 8.89
N LEU A 129 -14.92 11.16 10.14
CA LEU A 129 -16.22 11.31 10.80
C LEU A 129 -17.13 12.28 10.05
N ASP A 130 -16.59 13.42 9.62
CA ASP A 130 -17.34 14.42 8.87
C ASP A 130 -17.80 13.87 7.51
N THR A 131 -16.90 13.20 6.78
CA THR A 131 -17.17 12.64 5.45
C THR A 131 -18.23 11.54 5.49
N PHE A 132 -18.09 10.57 6.40
CA PHE A 132 -19.07 9.50 6.55
C PHE A 132 -20.40 10.01 7.13
N GLY A 133 -20.34 10.93 8.10
CA GLY A 133 -21.52 11.56 8.68
C GLY A 133 -22.32 12.36 7.66
N ALA A 134 -21.65 12.97 6.67
CA ALA A 134 -22.29 13.70 5.58
C ALA A 134 -23.20 12.82 4.70
N MET A 135 -22.97 11.49 4.67
CA MET A 135 -23.82 10.55 3.91
C MET A 135 -25.23 10.38 4.49
N ASP A 136 -25.44 10.79 5.73
CA ASP A 136 -26.76 10.82 6.39
C ASP A 136 -27.48 12.17 6.24
N GLN A 137 -26.81 13.17 5.65
CA GLN A 137 -27.32 14.53 5.52
C GLN A 137 -27.99 14.77 4.16
N PRO A 138 -28.80 15.83 4.02
CA PRO A 138 -29.30 16.28 2.71
C PRO A 138 -28.15 16.56 1.73
N GLU A 139 -28.42 16.37 0.42
CA GLU A 139 -27.42 16.48 -0.64
C GLU A 139 -26.62 17.80 -0.62
N ALA A 140 -27.24 18.93 -0.27
CA ALA A 140 -26.57 20.23 -0.19
C ALA A 140 -25.50 20.33 0.91
N ILE A 141 -25.60 19.50 1.95
CA ILE A 141 -24.61 19.38 3.01
C ILE A 141 -23.62 18.28 2.64
N ALA A 142 -24.12 17.15 2.11
CA ALA A 142 -23.30 16.04 1.65
C ALA A 142 -22.27 16.48 0.59
N SER A 143 -22.67 17.33 -0.37
CA SER A 143 -21.86 17.82 -1.48
C SER A 143 -20.64 18.66 -1.08
N LYS A 144 -20.50 19.02 0.19
CA LYS A 144 -19.29 19.69 0.71
C LYS A 144 -18.17 18.72 1.08
N HIS A 145 -18.53 17.46 1.40
CA HIS A 145 -17.60 16.44 1.87
C HIS A 145 -17.56 15.22 0.95
N VAL A 146 -18.64 15.00 0.18
CA VAL A 146 -18.84 13.80 -0.64
C VAL A 146 -19.41 14.21 -2.00
N ALA A 147 -18.73 13.85 -3.06
CA ALA A 147 -19.20 13.96 -4.43
C ALA A 147 -19.84 12.63 -4.88
N ARG A 148 -20.89 12.71 -5.70
CA ARG A 148 -21.44 11.55 -6.41
C ARG A 148 -20.80 11.44 -7.78
N LEU A 149 -20.25 10.27 -8.08
CA LEU A 149 -19.52 10.01 -9.30
C LEU A 149 -20.29 9.09 -10.24
N SER A 150 -20.02 9.26 -11.53
CA SER A 150 -20.48 8.38 -12.60
C SER A 150 -19.39 8.25 -13.65
N LEU A 151 -19.34 7.10 -14.33
CA LEU A 151 -18.50 6.95 -15.50
C LEU A 151 -19.08 7.76 -16.66
N SER A 152 -18.21 8.38 -17.45
CA SER A 152 -18.61 8.91 -18.76
C SER A 152 -19.21 7.80 -19.65
N HIS A 153 -20.05 8.20 -20.59
CA HIS A 153 -20.76 7.27 -21.47
C HIS A 153 -19.83 6.26 -22.16
N ASP A 154 -18.67 6.72 -22.65
CA ASP A 154 -17.70 5.87 -23.34
C ASP A 154 -17.02 4.87 -22.39
N LEU A 155 -16.66 5.30 -21.18
CA LEU A 155 -16.11 4.41 -20.16
C LEU A 155 -17.13 3.37 -19.70
N GLN A 156 -18.38 3.79 -19.53
CA GLN A 156 -19.49 2.91 -19.16
C GLN A 156 -19.71 1.82 -20.22
N ARG A 157 -19.81 2.22 -21.50
CA ARG A 157 -19.94 1.28 -22.62
C ARG A 157 -18.77 0.31 -22.67
N TRP A 158 -17.55 0.83 -22.56
CA TRP A 158 -16.35 -0.02 -22.56
C TRP A 158 -16.38 -1.04 -21.43
N ARG A 159 -16.78 -0.64 -20.21
CA ARG A 159 -16.92 -1.54 -19.05
C ARG A 159 -17.92 -2.67 -19.33
N GLU A 160 -19.09 -2.32 -19.86
CA GLU A 160 -20.13 -3.29 -20.23
C GLU A 160 -19.61 -4.29 -21.27
N GLU A 161 -18.88 -3.83 -22.30
CA GLU A 161 -18.23 -4.69 -23.29
C GLU A 161 -17.17 -5.62 -22.67
N GLN A 162 -16.42 -5.15 -21.66
CA GLN A 162 -15.46 -5.99 -20.94
C GLN A 162 -16.18 -7.07 -20.12
N HIS A 163 -17.21 -6.68 -19.36
CA HIS A 163 -17.99 -7.59 -18.52
C HIS A 163 -18.68 -8.67 -19.37
N ALA A 164 -19.26 -8.29 -20.51
CA ALA A 164 -19.87 -9.23 -21.46
C ALA A 164 -18.89 -10.27 -22.00
N GLN A 165 -17.59 -9.97 -21.98
CA GLN A 165 -16.51 -10.89 -22.37
C GLN A 165 -15.92 -11.67 -21.18
N GLY A 166 -16.57 -11.64 -20.01
CA GLY A 166 -16.09 -12.29 -18.79
C GLY A 166 -14.86 -11.62 -18.17
N ARG A 167 -14.52 -10.39 -18.60
CA ARG A 167 -13.38 -9.63 -18.06
C ARG A 167 -13.81 -8.80 -16.86
N VAL A 168 -14.24 -9.51 -15.81
CA VAL A 168 -14.56 -8.94 -14.48
C VAL A 168 -13.37 -9.15 -13.55
N LEU A 169 -13.05 -8.19 -12.69
CA LEU A 169 -12.01 -8.36 -11.67
C LEU A 169 -12.43 -9.45 -10.67
N PRO A 170 -11.51 -10.35 -10.29
CA PRO A 170 -11.79 -11.30 -9.22
C PRO A 170 -11.97 -10.57 -7.88
N SER A 171 -12.77 -11.14 -6.99
CA SER A 171 -12.89 -10.63 -5.62
C SER A 171 -11.57 -10.74 -4.85
N LYS A 172 -11.38 -9.88 -3.84
CA LYS A 172 -10.25 -9.94 -2.90
C LYS A 172 -10.36 -11.26 -2.11
N GLY A 173 -9.75 -12.37 -2.57
CA GLY A 173 -10.20 -13.70 -2.15
C GLY A 173 -9.14 -14.76 -1.80
N HIS A 174 -7.85 -14.48 -1.92
CA HIS A 174 -6.80 -15.48 -1.68
C HIS A 174 -5.88 -15.15 -0.50
N GLY A 175 -5.93 -13.90 0.02
CA GLY A 175 -5.02 -13.45 1.08
C GLY A 175 -5.14 -14.23 2.38
N LEU A 176 -6.35 -14.65 2.77
CA LEU A 176 -6.59 -15.42 4.01
C LEU A 176 -6.28 -16.91 3.87
N LYS A 177 -5.94 -17.42 2.68
CA LYS A 177 -5.58 -18.83 2.53
C LYS A 177 -4.28 -19.10 3.29
N PRO A 178 -4.19 -20.24 4.01
CA PRO A 178 -2.93 -20.66 4.60
C PRO A 178 -1.86 -20.84 3.51
N VAL A 179 -0.63 -20.48 3.84
CA VAL A 179 0.55 -20.83 3.06
C VAL A 179 0.79 -22.34 3.13
N SER A 180 1.38 -22.93 2.10
CA SER A 180 1.62 -24.39 2.08
C SER A 180 2.61 -24.82 3.16
N GLU A 181 2.47 -26.07 3.62
CA GLU A 181 3.35 -26.65 4.65
C GLU A 181 4.82 -26.63 4.22
N GLU A 182 5.12 -26.83 2.94
CA GLU A 182 6.48 -26.78 2.41
C GLU A 182 7.11 -25.41 2.56
N VAL A 183 6.33 -24.34 2.34
CA VAL A 183 6.81 -22.96 2.51
C VAL A 183 6.96 -22.64 3.99
N CYS A 184 6.01 -23.03 4.83
CA CYS A 184 6.13 -22.87 6.29
C CYS A 184 7.39 -23.57 6.82
N LYS A 185 7.68 -24.79 6.34
CA LYS A 185 8.90 -25.53 6.68
C LYS A 185 10.17 -24.86 6.17
N LEU A 186 10.14 -24.30 4.96
CA LEU A 186 11.27 -23.56 4.42
C LEU A 186 11.60 -22.32 5.27
N TRP A 187 10.58 -21.67 5.83
CA TRP A 187 10.73 -20.49 6.67
C TRP A 187 10.89 -20.81 8.17
N GLY A 188 10.71 -22.07 8.59
CA GLY A 188 10.73 -22.42 10.02
C GLY A 188 9.55 -21.81 10.79
N THR A 189 8.39 -21.66 10.14
CA THR A 189 7.20 -21.00 10.69
C THR A 189 6.05 -21.97 10.95
N GLU A 190 6.33 -23.26 11.08
CA GLU A 190 5.30 -24.31 11.25
C GLU A 190 4.46 -24.11 12.51
N ASN A 191 5.07 -23.52 13.56
CA ASN A 191 4.42 -23.25 14.84
C ASN A 191 3.95 -21.80 14.99
N TRP A 192 4.01 -20.99 13.93
CA TRP A 192 3.56 -19.60 14.01
C TRP A 192 2.03 -19.54 14.10
N PRO A 193 1.48 -18.52 14.78
CA PRO A 193 0.04 -18.26 14.79
C PRO A 193 -0.55 -18.19 13.37
N ALA A 194 -1.76 -18.73 13.19
CA ALA A 194 -2.43 -18.82 11.89
C ALA A 194 -2.55 -17.47 11.16
N ALA A 195 -2.73 -16.37 11.90
CA ALA A 195 -2.77 -15.03 11.34
C ALA A 195 -1.49 -14.67 10.55
N LEU A 196 -0.34 -15.23 10.95
CA LEU A 196 0.97 -14.95 10.35
C LEU A 196 1.32 -15.87 9.19
N THR A 197 0.62 -17.00 9.05
CA THR A 197 0.88 -18.03 8.04
C THR A 197 -0.16 -18.02 6.93
N THR A 198 -0.82 -16.88 6.75
CA THR A 198 -1.68 -16.61 5.58
C THR A 198 -0.86 -16.07 4.42
N HIS A 199 -1.30 -16.32 3.17
CA HIS A 199 -0.64 -15.79 1.98
C HIS A 199 -0.48 -14.27 2.03
N GLY A 200 -1.52 -13.57 2.50
CA GLY A 200 -1.51 -12.13 2.71
C GLY A 200 -0.40 -11.71 3.66
N ALA A 201 -0.44 -12.18 4.91
CA ALA A 201 0.52 -11.76 5.92
C ALA A 201 1.97 -12.11 5.56
N MET A 202 2.22 -13.33 5.08
CA MET A 202 3.58 -13.79 4.79
C MET A 202 4.17 -13.16 3.53
N PHE A 203 3.42 -13.10 2.41
CA PHE A 203 3.93 -12.50 1.17
C PHE A 203 3.69 -11.00 1.04
N GLY A 204 2.89 -10.40 1.94
CA GLY A 204 2.73 -8.96 2.10
C GLY A 204 3.64 -8.41 3.19
N CYS A 205 3.16 -8.42 4.43
CA CYS A 205 3.83 -7.77 5.56
C CYS A 205 5.21 -8.36 5.89
N ALA A 206 5.37 -9.70 5.88
CA ALA A 206 6.67 -10.30 6.20
C ALA A 206 7.69 -9.96 5.10
N ASN A 207 7.32 -10.19 3.85
CA ASN A 207 8.13 -9.86 2.69
C ASN A 207 8.55 -8.38 2.67
N MET A 208 7.62 -7.46 2.92
CA MET A 208 7.90 -6.02 3.03
C MET A 208 8.96 -5.74 4.11
N ASN A 209 8.81 -6.30 5.31
CA ASN A 209 9.79 -6.12 6.39
C ASN A 209 11.16 -6.71 6.03
N LEU A 210 11.22 -7.80 5.25
CA LEU A 210 12.48 -8.28 4.70
C LEU A 210 13.12 -7.20 3.80
N PHE A 211 12.38 -6.58 2.87
CA PHE A 211 12.96 -5.55 1.99
C PHE A 211 13.42 -4.26 2.71
N ILE A 212 12.76 -3.89 3.81
CA ILE A 212 13.12 -2.73 4.63
C ILE A 212 14.40 -3.01 5.44
N GLY A 213 14.56 -4.24 5.93
CA GLY A 213 15.61 -4.60 6.89
C GLY A 213 15.29 -4.15 8.31
N ALA A 214 16.11 -4.54 9.28
CA ALA A 214 15.87 -4.28 10.70
C ALA A 214 17.17 -4.18 11.49
N TYR A 215 17.08 -3.79 12.76
CA TYR A 215 18.26 -3.71 13.64
C TYR A 215 18.96 -5.08 13.73
N ASP A 216 18.20 -6.12 14.02
CA ASP A 216 18.61 -7.52 14.04
C ASP A 216 17.41 -8.43 13.69
N SER A 217 17.63 -9.75 13.71
CA SER A 217 16.59 -10.75 13.41
C SER A 217 15.41 -10.69 14.38
N LYS A 218 15.65 -10.41 15.66
CA LYS A 218 14.60 -10.31 16.68
C LYS A 218 13.74 -9.06 16.48
N ALA A 219 14.36 -7.92 16.17
CA ALA A 219 13.64 -6.69 15.84
C ALA A 219 12.84 -6.81 14.54
N LEU A 220 13.38 -7.50 13.52
CA LEU A 220 12.68 -7.76 12.26
C LEU A 220 11.33 -8.48 12.47
N VAL A 221 11.35 -9.49 13.32
CA VAL A 221 10.16 -10.27 13.69
C VAL A 221 9.14 -9.41 14.44
N SER A 222 9.60 -8.64 15.43
CA SER A 222 8.73 -7.73 16.18
C SER A 222 8.09 -6.70 15.25
N ASN A 223 8.86 -6.17 14.29
CA ASN A 223 8.38 -5.25 13.26
C ASN A 223 7.32 -5.89 12.35
N TYR A 224 7.52 -7.14 11.94
CA TYR A 224 6.50 -7.90 11.19
C TYR A 224 5.17 -8.02 11.94
N LEU A 225 5.22 -8.39 13.22
CA LEU A 225 4.03 -8.49 14.06
C LEU A 225 3.35 -7.15 14.27
N ASN A 226 4.14 -6.09 14.39
CA ASN A 226 3.66 -4.73 14.57
C ASN A 226 2.92 -4.22 13.33
N ASP A 227 3.49 -4.44 12.15
CA ASP A 227 2.91 -4.02 10.87
C ASP A 227 1.74 -4.91 10.43
N LEU A 228 1.54 -6.07 11.06
CA LEU A 228 0.35 -6.89 10.84
C LEU A 228 -0.95 -6.13 11.14
N ALA A 229 -0.87 -5.03 11.89
CA ALA A 229 -1.96 -4.07 12.11
C ALA A 229 -2.65 -3.63 10.80
N PHE A 230 -1.91 -3.54 9.69
CA PHE A 230 -2.44 -3.33 8.35
C PHE A 230 -3.63 -4.26 8.06
N TYR A 231 -3.50 -5.56 8.38
CA TYR A 231 -4.54 -6.56 8.11
C TYR A 231 -5.79 -6.44 8.99
N TYR A 232 -5.83 -5.50 9.93
CA TYR A 232 -7.07 -5.17 10.64
C TYR A 232 -8.17 -4.77 9.65
N GLU A 233 -7.83 -3.97 8.62
CA GLU A 233 -8.76 -3.55 7.56
C GLU A 233 -9.18 -4.69 6.62
N HIS A 234 -8.44 -5.78 6.64
CA HIS A 234 -8.77 -7.02 5.94
C HIS A 234 -9.55 -8.01 6.80
N GLY A 235 -10.03 -7.59 7.97
CA GLY A 235 -10.88 -8.40 8.84
C GLY A 235 -10.11 -9.45 9.65
N TYR A 236 -8.78 -9.37 9.76
CA TYR A 236 -8.03 -10.38 10.53
C TYR A 236 -8.44 -10.44 12.00
N HIS A 237 -8.86 -9.30 12.56
CA HIS A 237 -9.36 -9.21 13.92
C HIS A 237 -10.67 -9.98 14.16
N THR A 238 -11.45 -10.27 13.12
CA THR A 238 -12.68 -11.09 13.22
C THR A 238 -12.42 -12.56 12.95
N VAL A 239 -11.40 -12.88 12.14
CA VAL A 239 -11.07 -14.25 11.72
C VAL A 239 -10.14 -14.95 12.71
N PHE A 240 -9.19 -14.23 13.31
CA PHE A 240 -8.15 -14.81 14.17
C PHE A 240 -8.30 -14.35 15.63
N PRO A 241 -8.67 -15.24 16.56
CA PRO A 241 -8.90 -14.87 17.97
C PRO A 241 -7.69 -14.24 18.67
N ASP A 242 -6.48 -14.65 18.30
CA ASP A 242 -5.24 -14.16 18.91
C ASP A 242 -4.71 -12.86 18.29
N PHE A 243 -5.36 -12.32 17.25
CA PHE A 243 -4.82 -11.19 16.48
C PHE A 243 -4.52 -9.96 17.34
N GLU A 244 -5.47 -9.52 18.14
CA GLU A 244 -5.30 -8.35 19.04
C GLU A 244 -4.20 -8.60 20.09
N LYS A 245 -4.07 -9.84 20.56
CA LYS A 245 -3.01 -10.22 21.51
C LYS A 245 -1.63 -10.14 20.85
N LEU A 246 -1.51 -10.62 19.61
CA LEU A 246 -0.26 -10.53 18.84
C LEU A 246 0.16 -9.08 18.61
N LEU A 247 -0.77 -8.22 18.19
CA LEU A 247 -0.51 -6.80 18.01
C LEU A 247 -0.05 -6.14 19.31
N LYS A 248 -0.78 -6.35 20.41
CA LYS A 248 -0.43 -5.79 21.72
C LYS A 248 0.97 -6.22 22.16
N ASN A 249 1.30 -7.50 22.01
CA ASN A 249 2.61 -8.01 22.38
C ASN A 249 3.74 -7.36 21.58
N SER A 250 3.55 -7.18 20.27
CA SER A 250 4.54 -6.52 19.40
C SER A 250 4.81 -5.06 19.79
N LEU A 251 3.78 -4.34 20.25
CA LEU A 251 3.88 -2.95 20.71
C LEU A 251 4.72 -2.80 21.98
N THR A 252 4.80 -3.87 22.78
CA THR A 252 5.50 -3.89 24.07
C THR A 252 6.77 -4.74 24.08
N ASP A 253 7.29 -5.14 22.92
CA ASP A 253 8.50 -5.96 22.82
C ASP A 253 9.71 -5.25 23.43
N ALA A 254 10.23 -5.80 24.54
CA ALA A 254 11.27 -5.17 25.33
C ALA A 254 12.61 -5.04 24.58
N HIS A 255 12.94 -5.99 23.70
CA HIS A 255 14.16 -5.92 22.89
C HIS A 255 14.01 -4.87 21.81
N ALA A 256 12.89 -4.93 21.11
CA ALA A 256 12.64 -4.11 19.96
C ALA A 256 12.54 -2.62 20.36
N ILE A 257 11.93 -2.30 21.51
CA ILE A 257 11.87 -0.93 22.05
C ILE A 257 13.28 -0.33 22.30
N GLN A 258 14.27 -1.16 22.61
CA GLN A 258 15.64 -0.71 22.88
C GLN A 258 16.46 -0.45 21.61
N THR A 259 15.96 -0.83 20.43
CA THR A 259 16.66 -0.55 19.17
C THR A 259 16.52 0.92 18.78
N PRO A 260 17.48 1.52 18.04
CA PRO A 260 17.35 2.88 17.53
C PRO A 260 16.07 3.08 16.70
N GLY A 261 15.24 4.07 17.04
CA GLY A 261 13.93 4.30 16.40
C GLY A 261 12.84 3.27 16.75
N GLY A 262 13.17 2.29 17.59
CA GLY A 262 12.28 1.20 17.94
C GLY A 262 11.12 1.67 18.80
N LEU A 263 11.34 2.52 19.79
CA LEU A 263 10.24 3.06 20.61
C LEU A 263 9.26 3.86 19.73
N GLU A 264 9.80 4.71 18.87
CA GLU A 264 9.03 5.59 17.98
C GLU A 264 8.19 4.80 16.99
N ARG A 265 8.71 3.67 16.46
CA ARG A 265 7.94 2.74 15.64
C ARG A 265 6.67 2.27 16.34
N ARG A 266 6.76 1.82 17.59
CA ARG A 266 5.62 1.19 18.29
C ARG A 266 4.60 2.25 18.71
N ILE A 267 5.05 3.41 19.16
CA ILE A 267 4.16 4.55 19.43
C ILE A 267 3.42 4.97 18.16
N SER A 268 4.15 5.09 17.04
CA SER A 268 3.55 5.51 15.76
C SER A 268 2.61 4.45 15.18
N ALA A 269 2.93 3.17 15.34
CA ALA A 269 2.02 2.08 15.00
C ALA A 269 0.75 2.11 15.86
N GLU A 270 0.85 2.38 17.17
CA GLU A 270 -0.34 2.53 18.03
C GLU A 270 -1.22 3.71 17.59
N ILE A 271 -0.61 4.83 17.16
CA ILE A 271 -1.32 5.97 16.57
C ILE A 271 -2.05 5.53 15.28
N GLY A 272 -1.36 4.81 14.38
CA GLY A 272 -1.94 4.29 13.14
C GLY A 272 -3.08 3.31 13.38
N ILE A 273 -2.93 2.39 14.34
CA ILE A 273 -3.98 1.42 14.71
C ILE A 273 -5.27 2.15 15.14
N LYS A 274 -5.17 3.27 15.86
CA LYS A 274 -6.35 4.06 16.25
C LYS A 274 -7.11 4.59 15.02
N TYR A 275 -6.37 5.04 14.01
CA TYR A 275 -6.96 5.45 12.73
C TYR A 275 -7.65 4.28 12.03
N ILE A 276 -6.96 3.15 11.86
CA ILE A 276 -7.48 1.97 11.15
C ILE A 276 -8.78 1.47 11.80
N LYS A 277 -8.81 1.38 13.13
CA LYS A 277 -10.01 0.95 13.86
C LYS A 277 -11.19 1.90 13.65
N ALA A 278 -10.94 3.21 13.71
CA ALA A 278 -11.97 4.23 13.47
C ALA A 278 -12.50 4.18 12.03
N LYS A 279 -11.61 4.01 11.04
CA LYS A 279 -11.96 3.82 9.62
C LYS A 279 -12.84 2.58 9.44
N VAL A 280 -12.40 1.42 9.90
CA VAL A 280 -13.12 0.14 9.72
C VAL A 280 -14.53 0.20 10.33
N GLU A 281 -14.67 0.78 11.52
CA GLU A 281 -15.98 0.95 12.16
C GLU A 281 -16.94 1.79 11.29
N LEU A 282 -16.44 2.88 10.70
CA LEU A 282 -17.21 3.73 9.80
C LEU A 282 -17.53 3.01 8.48
N GLU A 283 -16.57 2.32 7.89
CA GLU A 283 -16.78 1.56 6.65
C GLU A 283 -17.83 0.47 6.84
N GLU A 284 -17.78 -0.30 7.94
CA GLU A 284 -18.78 -1.31 8.26
C GLU A 284 -20.17 -0.70 8.43
N LYS A 285 -20.26 0.43 9.14
CA LYS A 285 -21.52 1.15 9.38
C LYS A 285 -22.12 1.69 8.08
N TYR A 286 -21.30 2.23 7.20
CA TYR A 286 -21.76 2.96 6.00
C TYR A 286 -21.65 2.16 4.71
N LYS A 287 -21.17 0.91 4.71
CA LYS A 287 -20.90 0.09 3.50
C LYS A 287 -21.98 0.09 2.42
N THR A 288 -23.25 0.20 2.79
CA THR A 288 -24.37 0.22 1.83
C THR A 288 -24.59 1.59 1.16
N LYS A 289 -23.98 2.64 1.71
CA LYS A 289 -24.11 4.04 1.30
C LYS A 289 -22.88 4.57 0.57
N VAL A 290 -21.79 3.80 0.48
CA VAL A 290 -20.51 4.26 -0.10
C VAL A 290 -20.49 4.23 -1.63
N GLY A 291 -21.43 3.50 -2.23
CA GLY A 291 -21.48 3.27 -3.68
C GLY A 291 -21.51 4.56 -4.50
N ASN A 292 -20.68 4.63 -5.55
CA ASN A 292 -20.60 5.76 -6.49
C ASN A 292 -20.31 7.11 -5.83
N ARG A 293 -19.63 7.12 -4.68
CA ARG A 293 -19.26 8.35 -3.98
C ARG A 293 -17.75 8.50 -3.95
N SER A 294 -17.29 9.74 -3.79
CA SER A 294 -15.90 10.07 -3.50
C SER A 294 -15.82 11.22 -2.51
N ALA A 295 -14.80 11.23 -1.65
CA ALA A 295 -14.61 12.30 -0.69
C ALA A 295 -14.01 13.54 -1.37
N ILE A 296 -14.41 14.73 -0.93
CA ILE A 296 -13.93 16.00 -1.47
C ILE A 296 -12.83 16.54 -0.58
N MET A 297 -11.59 16.54 -1.08
CA MET A 297 -10.41 16.90 -0.29
C MET A 297 -9.74 18.15 -0.84
N SER A 298 -9.20 18.98 0.06
CA SER A 298 -8.11 19.89 -0.30
C SER A 298 -6.80 19.12 -0.46
N ARG A 299 -5.79 19.73 -1.07
CA ARG A 299 -4.46 19.13 -1.16
C ARG A 299 -3.86 18.81 0.21
N GLU A 300 -3.94 19.74 1.15
CA GLU A 300 -3.53 19.53 2.55
C GLU A 300 -4.25 18.31 3.14
N THR A 301 -5.58 18.28 3.03
CA THR A 301 -6.39 17.18 3.57
C THR A 301 -6.01 15.83 2.97
N ALA A 302 -5.78 15.79 1.66
CA ALA A 302 -5.36 14.58 0.97
C ALA A 302 -4.05 14.05 1.56
N GLN A 303 -3.01 14.90 1.71
CA GLN A 303 -1.75 14.44 2.28
C GLN A 303 -1.88 13.94 3.73
N ILE A 304 -2.69 14.61 4.56
CA ILE A 304 -2.91 14.22 5.97
C ILE A 304 -3.64 12.87 6.07
N VAL A 305 -4.71 12.71 5.29
CA VAL A 305 -5.52 11.48 5.27
C VAL A 305 -4.71 10.34 4.69
N SER A 306 -4.08 10.54 3.54
CA SER A 306 -3.23 9.56 2.86
C SER A 306 -2.06 9.08 3.72
N LEU A 307 -1.43 9.97 4.50
CA LEU A 307 -0.42 9.58 5.49
C LEU A 307 -0.96 8.51 6.46
N CYS A 308 -2.20 8.66 6.94
CA CYS A 308 -2.82 7.73 7.89
C CYS A 308 -3.36 6.46 7.20
N GLU A 309 -3.89 6.59 5.98
CA GLU A 309 -4.34 5.46 5.14
C GLU A 309 -3.19 4.52 4.75
N SER A 310 -1.94 4.95 4.84
CA SER A 310 -0.78 4.06 4.65
C SER A 310 -0.81 2.84 5.57
N SER A 311 -1.48 2.93 6.72
CA SER A 311 -1.54 1.89 7.76
C SER A 311 -0.16 1.43 8.26
N LEU A 312 0.89 2.19 7.96
CA LEU A 312 2.31 1.85 8.16
C LEU A 312 3.08 2.97 8.89
N LEU A 313 2.38 3.76 9.71
CA LEU A 313 2.99 4.83 10.51
C LEU A 313 4.14 4.36 11.41
N GLY A 314 4.19 3.08 11.77
CA GLY A 314 5.33 2.50 12.48
C GLY A 314 6.65 2.61 11.69
N VAL A 315 6.61 2.34 10.38
CA VAL A 315 7.78 2.49 9.49
C VAL A 315 8.19 3.96 9.40
N ALA A 316 7.22 4.87 9.28
CA ALA A 316 7.47 6.31 9.23
C ALA A 316 8.13 6.81 10.52
N GLY A 317 7.62 6.41 11.69
CA GLY A 317 8.17 6.79 12.99
C GLY A 317 9.60 6.28 13.20
N GLU A 318 9.89 5.03 12.83
CA GLU A 318 11.25 4.49 12.90
C GLU A 318 12.21 5.28 12.00
N ALA A 319 11.81 5.56 10.77
CA ALA A 319 12.63 6.25 9.78
C ALA A 319 12.93 7.69 10.24
N ALA A 320 11.94 8.43 10.71
CA ALA A 320 12.12 9.78 11.25
C ALA A 320 13.06 9.77 12.46
N ALA A 321 12.86 8.85 13.41
CA ALA A 321 13.70 8.72 14.61
C ALA A 321 15.15 8.33 14.30
N ARG A 322 15.38 7.62 13.18
CA ARG A 322 16.71 7.30 12.65
C ARG A 322 17.36 8.49 11.94
N GLY A 323 16.62 9.58 11.69
CA GLY A 323 17.12 10.82 11.13
C GLY A 323 16.89 10.99 9.62
N TYR A 324 16.11 10.13 8.98
CA TYR A 324 15.71 10.30 7.57
C TYR A 324 14.76 11.50 7.40
N ASP A 325 14.71 12.09 6.21
CA ASP A 325 13.91 13.30 5.93
C ASP A 325 12.41 13.06 6.17
N PRO A 326 11.79 13.69 7.19
CA PRO A 326 10.38 13.52 7.49
C PRO A 326 9.45 13.89 6.32
N ALA A 327 9.80 14.92 5.54
CA ALA A 327 8.97 15.36 4.41
C ALA A 327 8.96 14.32 3.29
N GLY A 328 10.13 13.73 3.01
CA GLY A 328 10.25 12.61 2.11
C GLY A 328 9.41 11.41 2.60
N ILE A 329 9.52 11.07 3.89
CA ILE A 329 8.75 9.97 4.50
C ILE A 329 7.25 10.21 4.34
N MET A 330 6.76 11.44 4.60
CA MET A 330 5.35 11.78 4.39
C MET A 330 4.95 11.58 2.94
N ALA A 331 5.73 12.09 1.98
CA ALA A 331 5.45 11.90 0.56
C ALA A 331 5.40 10.41 0.17
N ASP A 332 6.27 9.58 0.77
CA ASP A 332 6.21 8.13 0.59
C ASP A 332 4.92 7.55 1.15
N MET A 333 4.51 7.91 2.37
CA MET A 333 3.26 7.39 2.94
C MET A 333 2.03 7.83 2.14
N VAL A 334 2.05 9.05 1.61
CA VAL A 334 1.00 9.55 0.69
C VAL A 334 0.98 8.75 -0.62
N PHE A 335 2.13 8.27 -1.07
CA PHE A 335 2.19 7.38 -2.23
C PHE A 335 1.85 5.91 -1.89
N SER A 336 2.18 5.45 -0.68
CA SER A 336 2.07 4.05 -0.25
C SER A 336 0.64 3.56 -0.09
N CYS A 337 -0.27 4.50 0.06
CA CYS A 337 -1.68 4.28 0.26
C CYS A 337 -2.32 4.23 -1.15
N PRO A 338 -3.38 4.98 -1.50
CA PRO A 338 -4.08 4.65 -2.72
C PRO A 338 -3.49 5.02 -4.07
N ALA A 339 -2.31 5.65 -4.10
CA ALA A 339 -1.65 5.91 -5.38
C ALA A 339 -1.26 4.61 -6.10
N THR A 340 -1.18 3.52 -5.33
CA THR A 340 -0.99 2.16 -5.85
C THR A 340 -2.28 1.33 -5.90
N ASP A 341 -3.41 1.82 -5.37
CA ASP A 341 -4.75 1.19 -5.43
C ASP A 341 -5.67 1.82 -6.50
N VAL A 342 -5.07 2.33 -7.58
CA VAL A 342 -5.69 2.94 -8.77
C VAL A 342 -6.90 2.18 -9.36
N VAL A 343 -7.08 0.89 -9.04
CA VAL A 343 -8.09 0.02 -9.67
C VAL A 343 -8.76 -0.93 -8.67
N ASP A 344 -9.49 -0.39 -7.69
CA ASP A 344 -10.86 -0.89 -7.41
C ASP A 344 -11.89 -0.24 -8.37
N VAL A 345 -11.44 0.69 -9.23
CA VAL A 345 -12.23 1.59 -10.09
C VAL A 345 -12.75 0.94 -11.39
N GLY A 346 -12.51 -0.35 -11.60
CA GLY A 346 -13.16 -1.10 -12.67
C GLY A 346 -13.43 -2.49 -12.16
N CYS A 347 -14.51 -2.73 -11.42
CA CYS A 347 -15.81 -3.03 -12.02
C CYS A 347 -16.98 -2.46 -11.19
N ASP A 348 -16.72 -2.08 -9.94
CA ASP A 348 -17.76 -1.75 -8.96
C ASP A 348 -17.29 -0.55 -8.14
N LEU A 349 -17.99 0.58 -8.26
CA LEU A 349 -17.79 1.79 -7.44
C LEU A 349 -18.25 1.56 -5.97
N HIS A 350 -18.09 0.34 -5.47
CA HIS A 350 -18.68 -0.18 -4.23
C HIS A 350 -17.66 -0.46 -3.12
N ASN A 351 -16.43 0.03 -3.22
CA ASN A 351 -15.40 -0.16 -2.19
C ASN A 351 -14.74 1.15 -1.77
N CYS A 352 -14.20 1.20 -0.55
CA CYS A 352 -13.77 2.41 0.14
C CYS A 352 -12.33 2.31 0.68
N GLU A 353 -11.48 3.28 0.34
CA GLU A 353 -10.34 3.77 1.14
C GLU A 353 -10.46 5.30 1.28
N ILE A 354 -11.58 5.68 1.86
CA ILE A 354 -12.25 6.98 1.82
C ILE A 354 -12.58 7.43 0.38
N MET A 355 -13.15 6.46 -0.32
CA MET A 355 -13.92 6.62 -1.55
C MET A 355 -13.08 6.97 -2.79
N ASN A 356 -11.97 6.26 -2.89
CA ASN A 356 -11.24 5.87 -4.11
C ASN A 356 -10.33 6.92 -4.73
N SER A 357 -9.62 7.67 -3.89
CA SER A 357 -8.15 7.72 -3.98
C SER A 357 -7.53 8.58 -5.06
N PHE A 358 -7.78 8.23 -6.33
CA PHE A 358 -7.62 9.12 -7.47
C PHE A 358 -8.91 9.89 -7.77
N LEU A 359 -10.04 9.35 -7.32
CA LEU A 359 -11.37 9.87 -7.52
C LEU A 359 -11.70 11.07 -6.62
N ASN A 360 -10.91 11.29 -5.57
CA ASN A 360 -11.07 12.42 -4.63
C ASN A 360 -10.51 13.75 -5.18
N THR A 361 -9.83 13.71 -6.33
CA THR A 361 -9.28 14.88 -6.99
C THR A 361 -10.39 15.79 -7.52
N ALA A 362 -10.15 17.10 -7.49
CA ALA A 362 -11.10 18.08 -8.01
C ALA A 362 -11.38 17.90 -9.51
N ASP A 363 -10.47 17.28 -10.25
CA ASP A 363 -10.72 16.84 -11.63
C ASP A 363 -12.03 16.04 -11.74
N PHE A 364 -12.39 15.23 -10.75
CA PHE A 364 -13.62 14.44 -10.73
C PHE A 364 -14.71 15.02 -9.84
N THR A 365 -14.38 15.43 -8.61
CA THR A 365 -15.39 15.81 -7.63
C THR A 365 -16.14 17.08 -8.03
N ASP A 366 -15.52 17.99 -8.79
CA ASP A 366 -16.17 19.21 -9.28
C ASP A 366 -17.22 18.91 -10.36
N THR A 367 -17.04 17.85 -11.15
CA THR A 367 -17.95 17.52 -12.27
C THR A 367 -18.83 16.30 -12.03
N GLY A 368 -18.49 15.43 -11.07
CA GLY A 368 -19.17 14.15 -10.84
C GLY A 368 -18.99 13.10 -11.95
N ILE A 369 -18.06 13.34 -12.89
CA ILE A 369 -17.91 12.52 -14.10
C ILE A 369 -16.46 12.07 -14.26
N VAL A 370 -16.28 10.75 -14.26
CA VAL A 370 -15.00 10.08 -14.49
C VAL A 370 -14.79 9.85 -15.98
N THR A 371 -13.66 10.30 -16.51
CA THR A 371 -13.27 10.16 -17.92
C THR A 371 -11.90 9.52 -18.06
N GLU A 372 -11.66 8.87 -19.20
CA GLU A 372 -10.34 8.30 -19.55
C GLU A 372 -9.22 9.33 -19.40
N GLU A 373 -9.45 10.52 -19.95
CA GLU A 373 -8.44 11.57 -20.03
C GLU A 373 -8.02 12.04 -18.63
N LYS A 374 -8.99 12.30 -17.76
CA LYS A 374 -8.72 12.71 -16.38
C LYS A 374 -8.01 11.60 -15.59
N LEU A 375 -8.45 10.35 -15.73
CA LEU A 375 -7.78 9.19 -15.11
C LEU A 375 -6.29 9.11 -15.52
N ARG A 376 -5.98 9.31 -16.80
CA ARG A 376 -4.60 9.33 -17.30
C ARG A 376 -3.77 10.47 -16.69
N ARG A 377 -4.33 11.68 -16.60
CA ARG A 377 -3.62 12.85 -16.04
C ARG A 377 -3.32 12.68 -14.55
N ILE A 378 -4.27 12.19 -13.79
CA ILE A 378 -4.10 11.94 -12.35
C ILE A 378 -3.09 10.82 -12.12
N TYR A 379 -3.17 9.74 -12.91
CA TYR A 379 -2.17 8.67 -12.86
C TYR A 379 -0.76 9.20 -13.15
N ASP A 380 -0.60 10.02 -14.19
CA ASP A 380 0.68 10.66 -14.49
C ASP A 380 1.18 11.50 -13.32
N ALA A 381 0.33 12.36 -12.75
CA ALA A 381 0.65 13.20 -11.60
C ALA A 381 1.17 12.37 -10.42
N TYR A 382 0.46 11.33 -10.01
CA TYR A 382 0.91 10.43 -8.93
C TYR A 382 2.18 9.64 -9.30
N SER A 383 2.33 9.22 -10.55
CA SER A 383 3.55 8.54 -11.00
C SER A 383 4.78 9.45 -10.89
N PHE A 384 4.60 10.75 -11.16
CA PHE A 384 5.67 11.75 -11.04
C PHE A 384 6.01 12.02 -9.57
N THR A 385 5.02 12.02 -8.67
CA THR A 385 5.27 12.18 -7.22
C THR A 385 6.00 11.00 -6.60
N GLY A 386 5.79 9.78 -7.11
CA GLY A 386 6.47 8.57 -6.65
C GLY A 386 7.85 8.34 -7.26
N ALA A 387 8.25 9.06 -8.33
CA ALA A 387 9.41 8.71 -9.13
C ALA A 387 10.75 8.70 -8.35
N ARG A 388 10.91 9.64 -7.41
CA ARG A 388 12.16 9.81 -6.62
C ARG A 388 12.50 8.62 -5.71
N ILE A 389 11.50 7.80 -5.35
CA ILE A 389 11.67 6.56 -4.59
C ILE A 389 12.62 5.58 -5.29
N PHE A 390 12.57 5.54 -6.62
CA PHE A 390 13.34 4.58 -7.43
C PHE A 390 14.75 5.03 -7.77
N VAL A 391 15.09 6.30 -7.50
CA VAL A 391 16.37 6.87 -7.92
C VAL A 391 17.17 7.48 -6.77
N ASP A 392 16.59 8.41 -6.02
CA ASP A 392 17.33 9.26 -5.09
C ASP A 392 17.16 8.79 -3.64
N ARG A 393 16.05 8.07 -3.37
CA ARG A 393 15.59 7.75 -2.01
C ARG A 393 15.59 6.26 -1.70
N TRP A 394 16.17 5.45 -2.57
CA TRP A 394 16.19 3.99 -2.50
C TRP A 394 16.82 3.39 -1.22
N ALA A 395 17.66 4.14 -0.49
CA ALA A 395 18.22 3.73 0.80
C ALA A 395 17.23 3.88 1.97
N GLU A 396 16.13 4.60 1.78
CA GLU A 396 15.16 4.93 2.82
C GLU A 396 14.18 3.76 3.05
N PRO A 397 13.85 3.45 4.32
CA PRO A 397 12.89 2.40 4.65
C PRO A 397 11.54 2.54 3.92
N SER A 398 10.96 3.74 3.93
CA SER A 398 9.66 4.06 3.33
C SER A 398 9.67 3.98 1.80
N ALA A 399 10.77 4.37 1.17
CA ALA A 399 10.96 4.23 -0.27
C ALA A 399 11.04 2.75 -0.69
N ARG A 400 11.80 1.93 0.04
CA ARG A 400 11.92 0.49 -0.23
C ARG A 400 10.62 -0.26 -0.04
N MET A 401 9.85 0.13 0.98
CA MET A 401 8.49 -0.33 1.23
C MET A 401 7.59 -0.03 0.01
N ASN A 402 7.55 1.22 -0.45
CA ASN A 402 6.74 1.62 -1.61
C ASN A 402 7.12 0.92 -2.90
N ALA A 403 8.41 0.71 -3.14
CA ALA A 403 8.87 -0.05 -4.29
C ALA A 403 8.32 -1.49 -4.30
N GLN A 404 8.03 -2.09 -3.15
CA GLN A 404 7.42 -3.42 -3.09
C GLN A 404 5.93 -3.43 -3.42
N LEU A 405 5.20 -2.33 -3.21
CA LEU A 405 3.77 -2.28 -3.52
C LEU A 405 3.51 -2.62 -4.98
N TYR A 406 4.34 -2.13 -5.90
CA TYR A 406 4.28 -2.51 -7.31
C TYR A 406 4.36 -4.02 -7.53
N LYS A 407 5.28 -4.71 -6.84
CA LYS A 407 5.40 -6.17 -6.94
C LYS A 407 4.24 -6.88 -6.26
N TRP A 408 3.79 -6.40 -5.11
CA TRP A 408 2.63 -6.97 -4.41
C TRP A 408 1.39 -6.93 -5.30
N HIS A 409 1.15 -5.82 -5.99
CA HIS A 409 0.09 -5.71 -6.99
C HIS A 409 0.29 -6.68 -8.16
N ILE A 410 1.54 -6.88 -8.63
CA ILE A 410 1.87 -7.87 -9.67
C ILE A 410 1.50 -9.29 -9.23
N LEU A 411 1.99 -9.70 -8.08
CA LEU A 411 1.98 -11.09 -7.61
C LEU A 411 0.59 -11.55 -7.15
N ASN A 412 -0.23 -10.65 -6.62
CA ASN A 412 -1.59 -10.99 -6.17
C ASN A 412 -2.63 -11.00 -7.30
N ASP A 413 -2.19 -10.96 -8.57
CA ASP A 413 -3.03 -10.77 -9.76
C ASP A 413 -3.98 -9.55 -9.64
N ARG A 414 -3.67 -8.63 -8.73
CA ARG A 414 -4.24 -7.27 -8.73
C ARG A 414 -3.93 -6.64 -10.08
N HIS A 415 -2.78 -7.01 -10.66
CA HIS A 415 -2.17 -6.57 -11.92
C HIS A 415 -2.89 -6.78 -13.26
N ARG A 416 -4.15 -7.24 -13.29
CA ARG A 416 -5.05 -6.68 -14.31
C ARG A 416 -5.04 -5.14 -14.27
N PHE A 417 -4.67 -4.56 -13.13
CA PHE A 417 -4.24 -3.19 -12.86
C PHE A 417 -3.46 -2.52 -14.00
N TYR A 418 -2.23 -2.91 -14.34
CA TYR A 418 -1.50 -2.26 -15.45
C TYR A 418 -2.15 -2.50 -16.82
N ARG A 419 -2.93 -3.58 -16.95
CA ARG A 419 -3.59 -4.00 -18.21
C ARG A 419 -4.89 -3.21 -18.47
N LEU A 420 -5.48 -2.59 -17.43
CA LEU A 420 -6.74 -1.83 -17.44
C LEU A 420 -6.60 -0.39 -16.92
N ALA A 421 -5.55 -0.03 -16.18
CA ALA A 421 -5.35 1.29 -15.53
C ALA A 421 -5.31 2.47 -16.52
N VAL A 422 -5.27 2.15 -17.82
CA VAL A 422 -5.38 3.12 -18.91
C VAL A 422 -6.45 2.71 -19.95
N LEU A 423 -7.25 1.65 -19.74
CA LEU A 423 -8.39 1.16 -20.57
C LEU A 423 -8.17 -0.02 -21.53
N GLY A 424 -7.24 -0.91 -21.20
CA GLY A 424 -6.97 -2.12 -21.98
C GLY A 424 -5.64 -2.06 -22.71
N TYR A 425 -5.21 -3.23 -23.22
CA TYR A 425 -3.94 -3.39 -23.94
C TYR A 425 -3.81 -2.47 -25.17
N SER A 426 -4.93 -2.10 -25.79
CA SER A 426 -5.01 -1.16 -26.92
C SER A 426 -4.71 0.30 -26.54
N LYS A 427 -4.74 0.63 -25.25
CA LYS A 427 -4.67 2.00 -24.72
C LYS A 427 -3.35 2.28 -23.98
N ARG A 428 -2.49 1.27 -23.83
CA ARG A 428 -1.10 1.40 -23.37
C ARG A 428 -0.37 2.43 -24.24
N ARG A 429 0.44 3.30 -23.62
CA ARG A 429 1.37 4.16 -24.36
C ARG A 429 2.28 3.28 -25.21
N LYS A 430 2.19 3.44 -26.54
CA LYS A 430 3.02 2.68 -27.50
C LYS A 430 4.46 3.18 -27.53
N THR A 431 4.66 4.44 -27.15
CA THR A 431 5.97 5.07 -27.03
C THR A 431 6.33 5.16 -25.54
N PRO A 432 7.53 4.73 -25.13
CA PRO A 432 8.02 4.97 -23.78
C PRO A 432 7.99 6.49 -23.49
N PRO A 433 7.34 6.94 -22.41
CA PRO A 433 7.40 8.34 -22.02
C PRO A 433 8.77 8.67 -21.43
N ASP A 434 9.16 9.95 -21.52
CA ASP A 434 10.30 10.47 -20.76
C ASP A 434 10.04 10.26 -19.26
N GLN A 435 11.08 9.90 -18.49
CA GLN A 435 10.96 9.76 -17.04
C GLN A 435 10.90 11.14 -16.39
N ARG A 436 9.87 11.37 -15.56
CA ARG A 436 9.60 12.68 -14.95
C ARG A 436 9.31 12.56 -13.46
N GLU A 437 9.49 13.67 -12.75
CA GLU A 437 9.15 13.85 -11.35
C GLU A 437 8.35 15.14 -11.13
N ALA A 438 7.68 15.22 -9.99
CA ALA A 438 7.04 16.40 -9.43
C ALA A 438 6.88 16.18 -7.92
N ASP A 439 6.83 17.24 -7.12
CA ASP A 439 6.40 17.14 -5.74
C ASP A 439 4.85 17.21 -5.69
N PHE A 440 4.24 16.75 -4.60
CA PHE A 440 2.77 16.63 -4.52
C PHE A 440 2.07 17.99 -4.69
N ASP A 441 2.66 19.04 -4.13
CA ASP A 441 2.23 20.44 -4.19
C ASP A 441 2.50 21.14 -5.52
N GLU A 442 3.31 20.55 -6.38
CA GLU A 442 3.46 20.99 -7.76
C GLU A 442 2.50 20.24 -8.70
N ALA A 443 2.32 18.94 -8.47
CA ALA A 443 1.47 18.07 -9.29
C ALA A 443 -0.03 18.37 -9.11
N PHE A 444 -0.41 18.84 -7.91
CA PHE A 444 -1.78 19.18 -7.54
C PHE A 444 -1.87 20.61 -6.99
N ASP A 445 -2.92 21.35 -7.37
CA ASP A 445 -3.22 22.66 -6.79
C ASP A 445 -3.87 22.53 -5.39
N GLU A 446 -4.15 23.66 -4.72
CA GLU A 446 -4.74 23.69 -3.37
C GLU A 446 -6.07 22.94 -3.26
N ARG A 447 -6.83 22.83 -4.35
CA ARG A 447 -8.10 22.11 -4.42
C ARG A 447 -7.95 20.65 -4.86
N LEU A 448 -6.72 20.15 -4.95
CA LEU A 448 -6.40 18.80 -5.43
C LEU A 448 -6.77 18.59 -6.91
N HIS A 449 -6.70 19.63 -7.74
CA HIS A 449 -6.79 19.52 -9.20
C HIS A 449 -5.40 19.29 -9.80
N THR A 450 -5.29 18.42 -10.81
CA THR A 450 -4.03 18.21 -11.54
C THR A 450 -3.56 19.50 -12.23
N THR A 451 -2.29 19.86 -12.06
CA THR A 451 -1.72 21.07 -12.68
C THR A 451 -1.11 20.78 -14.06
N GLY A 452 -0.77 19.51 -14.32
CA GLY A 452 0.03 19.09 -15.48
C GLY A 452 1.54 19.35 -15.32
N PHE A 453 1.98 19.87 -14.18
CA PHE A 453 3.39 20.12 -13.92
C PHE A 453 4.19 18.82 -13.80
N SER A 454 5.38 18.81 -14.40
CA SER A 454 6.41 17.79 -14.20
C SER A 454 7.74 18.27 -14.77
N ARG A 455 8.85 17.78 -14.20
CA ARG A 455 10.21 18.05 -14.66
C ARG A 455 10.94 16.75 -14.99
N PRO A 456 11.98 16.76 -15.85
CA PRO A 456 12.76 15.55 -16.11
C PRO A 456 13.34 14.97 -14.82
N LEU A 457 13.30 13.64 -14.69
CA LEU A 457 13.90 12.94 -13.55
C LEU A 457 15.44 13.09 -13.63
N LYS A 458 16.07 13.60 -12.57
CA LYS A 458 17.52 13.88 -12.54
C LYS A 458 18.37 12.65 -12.89
N SER A 459 17.94 11.50 -12.41
CA SER A 459 18.61 10.21 -12.55
C SER A 459 17.86 9.27 -13.51
N ALA A 460 17.23 9.84 -14.55
CA ALA A 460 16.47 9.07 -15.54
C ALA A 460 17.26 7.90 -16.13
N CYS A 461 16.56 6.79 -16.32
CA CYS A 461 17.07 5.57 -16.93
C CYS A 461 16.58 5.41 -18.38
N ASP A 462 17.39 4.85 -19.26
CA ASP A 462 16.98 4.48 -20.62
C ASP A 462 16.07 3.24 -20.69
N GLY A 463 15.92 2.53 -19.56
CA GLY A 463 15.16 1.29 -19.46
C GLY A 463 15.88 0.07 -20.06
N GLY A 464 17.17 0.19 -20.37
CA GLY A 464 18.01 -0.91 -20.84
C GLY A 464 18.38 -1.91 -19.74
N ASP A 465 19.06 -2.98 -20.13
CA ASP A 465 19.62 -3.98 -19.22
C ASP A 465 21.13 -4.17 -19.50
N PRO A 466 22.04 -3.65 -18.64
CA PRO A 466 21.75 -2.84 -17.47
C PRO A 466 21.30 -1.42 -17.85
N CYS A 467 20.46 -0.84 -17.02
CA CYS A 467 20.06 0.56 -17.10
C CYS A 467 21.27 1.50 -17.16
N ASP A 468 21.26 2.49 -18.06
CA ASP A 468 22.35 3.46 -18.21
C ASP A 468 22.65 4.27 -16.93
N ALA A 469 21.64 4.55 -16.10
CA ALA A 469 21.82 5.20 -14.80
C ALA A 469 22.61 4.31 -13.84
N VAL A 470 22.28 3.01 -13.76
CA VAL A 470 23.03 2.02 -12.96
C VAL A 470 24.44 1.88 -13.49
N LYS A 471 24.62 1.84 -14.81
CA LYS A 471 25.94 1.78 -15.44
C LYS A 471 26.79 3.00 -15.07
N ARG A 472 26.26 4.21 -15.19
CA ARG A 472 26.95 5.45 -14.77
C ARG A 472 27.31 5.47 -13.29
N LEU A 473 26.45 4.91 -12.43
CA LEU A 473 26.73 4.79 -11.00
C LEU A 473 27.87 3.80 -10.77
N ALA A 474 27.81 2.62 -11.39
CA ALA A 474 28.85 1.60 -11.30
C ALA A 474 30.21 2.09 -11.81
N GLU A 475 30.23 2.87 -12.90
CA GLU A 475 31.43 3.50 -13.46
C GLU A 475 32.05 4.56 -12.53
N LYS A 476 31.23 5.20 -11.68
CA LYS A 476 31.66 6.22 -10.71
C LYS A 476 32.10 5.62 -9.37
N SER A 477 31.59 4.46 -8.98
CA SER A 477 32.23 3.67 -7.93
C SER A 477 33.55 3.14 -8.46
N GLU A 478 34.63 3.20 -7.66
CA GLU A 478 35.99 2.72 -8.00
C GLU A 478 36.08 1.19 -8.32
N LEU A 479 34.92 0.54 -8.51
CA LEU A 479 34.69 -0.87 -8.78
C LEU A 479 34.70 -1.19 -10.27
N TRP A 480 34.48 -0.21 -11.16
CA TRP A 480 34.57 -0.45 -12.59
C TRP A 480 36.01 -0.23 -13.09
N LYS A 481 36.75 -1.31 -13.27
CA LYS A 481 38.04 -1.29 -13.98
C LYS A 481 37.80 -1.62 -15.46
N PRO A 482 38.22 -0.75 -16.39
CA PRO A 482 38.13 -1.06 -17.82
C PRO A 482 38.88 -2.36 -18.13
N GLY A 483 38.15 -3.44 -18.42
CA GLY A 483 38.72 -4.76 -18.73
C GLY A 483 38.14 -5.94 -17.95
N ASP A 484 37.38 -5.70 -16.87
CA ASP A 484 36.76 -6.79 -16.11
C ASP A 484 35.56 -7.37 -16.89
N LYS A 485 35.80 -8.51 -17.55
CA LYS A 485 34.75 -9.34 -18.14
C LYS A 485 33.97 -10.04 -17.02
N HIS A 486 33.06 -9.32 -16.38
CA HIS A 486 32.05 -9.99 -15.58
C HIS A 486 31.12 -10.76 -16.52
N ALA A 487 30.94 -12.05 -16.22
CA ALA A 487 30.15 -12.97 -16.99
C ALA A 487 28.76 -12.36 -17.26
N VAL A 488 28.49 -12.15 -18.55
CA VAL A 488 27.15 -11.87 -19.06
C VAL A 488 26.28 -13.04 -18.61
N TYR A 489 25.44 -12.81 -17.60
CA TYR A 489 24.37 -13.73 -17.26
C TYR A 489 23.39 -13.75 -18.44
N GLY A 490 23.36 -14.87 -19.16
CA GLY A 490 22.24 -15.26 -20.00
C GLY A 490 22.21 -14.71 -21.43
N GLN A 491 23.10 -15.21 -22.29
CA GLN A 491 22.66 -15.62 -23.63
C GLN A 491 22.82 -17.14 -23.72
N GLY A 492 21.77 -17.86 -23.33
CA GLY A 492 21.55 -19.22 -23.78
C GLY A 492 20.79 -19.15 -25.10
N GLU A 493 21.33 -19.84 -26.10
CA GLU A 493 20.75 -20.05 -27.44
C GLU A 493 19.34 -20.64 -27.43
#